data_AF-A0AAV3ZNU8-F1
#
_entry.id   AF-A0AAV3ZNU8-F1
#
_cell.length_a   1.000
_cell.length_b   1.000
_cell.length_c   1.000
_cell.angle_alpha   90.00
_cell.angle_beta   90.00
_cell.angle_gamma   90.00
#
_symmetry.space_group_name_H-M   'P 1'
#
loop_
_entity.id
_entity.type
_entity.pdbx_description
1 polymer ?
#
loop_
_entity_poly.entity_id
_entity_poly.type
_entity_poly.pdbx_seq_one_letter_code
_entity_poly.pdbx_strand_id
1 'polypeptide(L)'
;MSKRLRDAIIGLHAFTGCDSTSCFAGKGKLKALKMLEGDQDHQDTFSRIGTLETISGQDMQVIETFVCQLYGKPSHTSVDKVRYDKVRQCFKSRKEKTGEITFHHNGEEHTAKWQQIRQLQKCEDGQLRTMSRLTYQAANSKPIKRQRVETCL
;
A
#
# COMPACT_ATOMS: atom_id res chain seq x y z
N MET A 1 -15.65 -22.25 -17.29
CA MET A 1 -15.92 -21.17 -16.31
C MET A 1 -17.36 -21.32 -15.80
N SER A 2 -17.55 -21.52 -14.48
CA SER A 2 -18.87 -21.78 -13.90
C SER A 2 -19.79 -20.55 -13.95
N LYS A 3 -21.12 -20.74 -13.86
CA LYS A 3 -22.07 -19.62 -13.81
C LYS A 3 -21.78 -18.70 -12.62
N ARG A 4 -21.61 -19.26 -11.42
CA ARG A 4 -21.28 -18.53 -10.18
C ARG A 4 -20.04 -17.65 -10.34
N LEU A 5 -18.97 -18.17 -10.93
CA LEU A 5 -17.75 -17.40 -11.13
C LEU A 5 -17.95 -16.24 -12.11
N ARG A 6 -18.78 -16.41 -13.17
CA ARG A 6 -19.11 -15.31 -14.09
C ARG A 6 -19.85 -14.18 -13.38
N ASP A 7 -20.84 -14.55 -12.57
CA ASP A 7 -21.67 -13.58 -11.83
C ASP A 7 -20.82 -12.83 -10.78
N ALA A 8 -19.88 -13.53 -10.14
CA ALA A 8 -18.98 -12.97 -9.14
C ALA A 8 -17.93 -11.99 -9.70
N ILE A 9 -17.54 -12.13 -10.97
CA ILE A 9 -16.48 -11.29 -11.55
C ILE A 9 -16.86 -9.82 -11.62
N ILE A 10 -18.13 -9.50 -11.80
CA ILE A 10 -18.60 -8.11 -11.85
C ILE A 10 -18.35 -7.44 -10.49
N GLY A 11 -18.72 -8.12 -9.39
CA GLY A 11 -18.44 -7.62 -8.04
C GLY A 11 -16.94 -7.55 -7.75
N LEU A 12 -16.15 -8.54 -8.20
CA LEU A 12 -14.70 -8.50 -8.02
C LEU A 12 -14.05 -7.34 -8.79
N HIS A 13 -14.53 -7.05 -10.01
CA HIS A 13 -14.05 -5.93 -10.81
C HIS A 13 -14.37 -4.59 -10.13
N ALA A 14 -15.62 -4.40 -9.70
CA ALA A 14 -16.03 -3.21 -8.96
C ALA A 14 -15.19 -3.02 -7.68
N PHE A 15 -14.90 -4.12 -6.97
CA PHE A 15 -14.16 -4.10 -5.72
C PHE A 15 -12.65 -3.83 -5.90
N THR A 16 -12.03 -4.44 -6.91
CA THR A 16 -10.58 -4.32 -7.14
C THR A 16 -10.18 -3.13 -8.02
N GLY A 17 -11.15 -2.58 -8.75
CA GLY A 17 -11.00 -1.46 -9.67
C GLY A 17 -10.65 -1.88 -11.10
N CYS A 18 -10.77 -0.93 -12.04
CA CYS A 18 -10.44 -1.15 -13.45
C CYS A 18 -8.94 -0.96 -13.73
N ASP A 19 -8.51 -0.98 -15.00
CA ASP A 19 -7.08 -0.97 -15.34
C ASP A 19 -6.40 0.37 -15.05
N SER A 20 -7.16 1.45 -15.02
CA SER A 20 -6.68 2.80 -14.66
C SER A 20 -6.77 3.09 -13.16
N THR A 21 -7.53 2.30 -12.39
CA THR A 21 -7.75 2.51 -10.95
C THR A 21 -7.46 1.23 -10.17
N SER A 22 -6.32 1.16 -9.48
CA SER A 22 -6.05 0.05 -8.56
C SER A 22 -6.52 0.40 -7.14
N CYS A 23 -7.43 -0.40 -6.58
CA CYS A 23 -7.91 -0.20 -5.21
C CYS A 23 -6.94 -0.77 -4.15
N PHE A 24 -6.10 -1.74 -4.51
CA PHE A 24 -5.25 -2.47 -3.56
C PHE A 24 -3.76 -2.34 -3.88
N ALA A 25 -3.07 -1.49 -3.13
CA ALA A 25 -1.64 -1.21 -3.32
C ALA A 25 -0.78 -2.50 -3.23
N GLY A 26 -0.03 -2.75 -4.31
CA GLY A 26 0.88 -3.90 -4.42
C GLY A 26 0.17 -5.25 -4.56
N LYS A 27 -1.12 -5.26 -4.94
CA LYS A 27 -1.91 -6.48 -5.16
C LYS A 27 -2.48 -6.48 -6.57
N GLY A 28 -2.15 -7.52 -7.34
CA GLY A 28 -2.63 -7.69 -8.70
C GLY A 28 -4.01 -8.37 -8.76
N LYS A 29 -4.80 -8.03 -9.78
CA LYS A 29 -6.13 -8.62 -10.05
C LYS A 29 -6.07 -10.13 -10.23
N LEU A 30 -5.00 -10.65 -10.83
CA LEU A 30 -4.81 -12.09 -11.00
C LEU A 30 -4.80 -12.83 -9.66
N LYS A 31 -4.22 -12.25 -8.60
CA LYS A 31 -4.24 -12.86 -7.28
C LYS A 31 -5.66 -12.89 -6.70
N ALA A 32 -6.39 -11.79 -6.82
CA ALA A 32 -7.77 -11.68 -6.36
C ALA A 32 -8.69 -12.65 -7.12
N LEU A 33 -8.50 -12.80 -8.44
CA LEU A 33 -9.24 -13.75 -9.27
C LEU A 33 -8.98 -15.20 -8.86
N LYS A 34 -7.73 -15.60 -8.65
CA LYS A 34 -7.39 -16.96 -8.16
C LYS A 34 -8.02 -17.26 -6.79
N MET A 35 -8.08 -16.27 -5.91
CA MET A 35 -8.74 -16.41 -4.60
C MET A 35 -10.26 -16.55 -4.74
N LEU A 36 -10.86 -15.85 -5.70
CA LEU A 36 -12.28 -15.99 -6.01
C LEU A 36 -12.59 -17.37 -6.61
N GLU A 37 -11.76 -17.87 -7.53
CA GLU A 37 -11.93 -19.18 -8.15
C GLU A 37 -11.87 -20.35 -7.14
N GLY A 38 -11.05 -20.21 -6.10
CA GLY A 38 -10.81 -21.26 -5.10
C GLY A 38 -11.81 -21.34 -3.96
N ASP A 39 -12.78 -20.42 -3.87
CA ASP A 39 -13.64 -20.28 -2.69
C ASP A 39 -15.08 -19.93 -3.08
N GLN A 40 -16.02 -20.77 -2.64
CA GLN A 40 -17.43 -20.63 -2.98
C GLN A 40 -18.12 -19.49 -2.22
N ASP A 41 -17.69 -19.21 -0.99
CA ASP A 41 -18.25 -18.12 -0.18
C ASP A 41 -17.80 -16.78 -0.76
N HIS A 42 -16.56 -16.70 -1.26
CA HIS A 42 -16.13 -15.56 -2.04
C HIS A 42 -16.99 -15.40 -3.31
N GLN A 43 -17.23 -16.46 -4.08
CA GLN A 43 -18.04 -16.37 -5.30
C GLN A 43 -19.46 -15.86 -5.01
N ASP A 44 -20.12 -16.39 -3.99
CA ASP A 44 -21.49 -15.96 -3.66
C ASP A 44 -21.52 -14.52 -3.15
N THR A 45 -20.57 -14.16 -2.29
CA THR A 45 -20.46 -12.81 -1.75
C THR A 45 -20.19 -11.78 -2.85
N PHE A 46 -19.24 -12.05 -3.75
CA PHE A 46 -18.94 -11.15 -4.86
C PHE A 46 -20.05 -11.12 -5.93
N SER A 47 -20.82 -12.19 -6.10
CA SER A 47 -22.02 -12.17 -6.96
C SER A 47 -23.08 -11.22 -6.40
N ARG A 48 -23.28 -11.25 -5.07
CA ARG A 48 -24.20 -10.35 -4.36
C ARG A 48 -23.73 -8.90 -4.40
N ILE A 49 -22.45 -8.63 -4.13
CA ILE A 49 -21.91 -7.25 -4.15
C ILE A 49 -22.02 -6.62 -5.55
N GLY A 50 -21.92 -7.42 -6.61
CA GLY A 50 -22.10 -6.92 -7.98
C GLY A 50 -23.54 -6.57 -8.36
N THR A 51 -24.53 -6.89 -7.51
CA THR A 51 -25.96 -6.80 -7.84
C THR A 51 -26.81 -6.08 -6.79
N LEU A 52 -26.39 -6.05 -5.52
CA LEU A 52 -27.15 -5.47 -4.41
C LEU A 52 -26.79 -3.99 -4.17
N GLU A 53 -27.80 -3.19 -3.83
CA GLU A 53 -27.60 -1.80 -3.40
C GLU A 53 -27.05 -1.70 -1.96
N THR A 54 -27.37 -2.68 -1.11
CA THR A 54 -26.95 -2.71 0.30
C THR A 54 -26.23 -4.03 0.62
N ILE A 55 -25.09 -3.94 1.30
CA ILE A 55 -24.24 -5.08 1.67
C ILE A 55 -24.56 -5.50 3.11
N SER A 56 -24.78 -6.79 3.34
CA SER A 56 -25.06 -7.31 4.69
C SER A 56 -23.80 -7.33 5.57
N GLY A 57 -23.98 -7.38 6.90
CA GLY A 57 -22.86 -7.53 7.83
C GLY A 57 -22.08 -8.83 7.63
N GLN A 58 -22.73 -9.90 7.18
CA GLN A 58 -22.10 -11.18 6.86
C GLN A 58 -21.23 -11.06 5.60
N ASP A 59 -21.74 -10.41 4.55
CA ASP A 59 -20.96 -10.15 3.33
C ASP A 59 -19.73 -9.29 3.66
N MET A 60 -19.87 -8.26 4.51
CA MET A 60 -18.74 -7.44 4.96
C MET A 60 -17.66 -8.26 5.67
N GLN A 61 -18.03 -9.23 6.53
CA GLN A 61 -17.05 -10.10 7.18
C GLN A 61 -16.29 -10.98 6.18
N VAL A 62 -16.96 -11.49 5.15
CA VAL A 62 -16.32 -12.26 4.08
C VAL A 62 -15.39 -11.36 3.27
N ILE A 63 -15.82 -10.13 2.93
CA ILE A 63 -14.98 -9.14 2.25
C ILE A 63 -13.73 -8.79 3.08
N GLU A 64 -13.88 -8.57 4.39
CA GLU A 64 -12.74 -8.26 5.26
C GLU A 64 -11.74 -9.42 5.31
N THR A 65 -12.23 -10.65 5.43
CA THR A 65 -11.42 -11.87 5.42
C THR A 65 -10.69 -12.02 4.08
N PHE A 66 -11.39 -11.79 2.97
CA PHE A 66 -10.83 -11.78 1.63
C PHE A 66 -9.68 -10.77 1.51
N VAL A 67 -9.85 -9.54 2.01
CA VAL A 67 -8.79 -8.51 1.99
C VAL A 67 -7.60 -8.93 2.86
N CYS A 68 -7.86 -9.48 4.04
CA CYS A 68 -6.79 -9.99 4.91
C CYS A 68 -5.97 -11.08 4.21
N GLN A 69 -6.62 -12.06 3.59
CA GLN A 69 -5.98 -13.09 2.78
C GLN A 69 -5.19 -12.51 1.58
N LEU A 70 -5.75 -11.51 0.89
CA LEU A 70 -5.10 -10.83 -0.23
C LEU A 70 -3.75 -10.21 0.21
N TYR A 71 -3.71 -9.66 1.43
CA TYR A 71 -2.51 -9.15 2.08
C TYR A 71 -1.61 -10.19 2.76
N GLY A 72 -1.95 -11.48 2.65
CA GLY A 72 -1.14 -12.58 3.19
C GLY A 72 -1.36 -12.81 4.69
N LYS A 73 -2.53 -12.44 5.21
CA LYS A 73 -2.95 -12.63 6.61
C LYS A 73 -4.23 -13.47 6.67
N PRO A 74 -4.20 -14.75 6.27
CA PRO A 74 -5.41 -15.56 6.15
C PRO A 74 -6.12 -15.87 7.47
N SER A 75 -5.41 -15.79 8.60
CA SER A 75 -5.98 -15.98 9.95
C SER A 75 -6.65 -14.73 10.53
N HIS A 76 -6.65 -13.62 9.79
CA HIS A 76 -7.20 -12.35 10.27
C HIS A 76 -8.56 -12.09 9.62
N THR A 77 -9.48 -11.60 10.43
CA THR A 77 -10.84 -11.23 10.01
C THR A 77 -11.08 -9.73 10.04
N SER A 78 -10.10 -8.92 10.48
CA SER A 78 -10.22 -7.48 10.58
C SER A 78 -9.10 -6.80 9.81
N VAL A 79 -9.50 -6.01 8.81
CA VAL A 79 -8.57 -5.25 7.96
C VAL A 79 -7.83 -4.20 8.79
N ASP A 80 -8.49 -3.61 9.80
CA ASP A 80 -7.87 -2.62 10.69
C ASP A 80 -6.71 -3.19 11.50
N LYS A 81 -6.85 -4.43 12.02
CA LYS A 81 -5.74 -5.12 12.69
C LYS A 81 -4.57 -5.31 11.72
N VAL A 82 -4.84 -5.75 10.49
CA VAL A 82 -3.80 -5.93 9.46
C VAL A 82 -3.12 -4.60 9.09
N ARG A 83 -3.88 -3.50 8.99
CA ARG A 83 -3.34 -2.14 8.76
C ARG A 83 -2.43 -1.73 9.90
N TYR A 84 -2.91 -1.85 11.14
CA TYR A 84 -2.15 -1.52 12.33
C TYR A 84 -0.84 -2.30 12.42
N ASP A 85 -0.88 -3.61 12.21
CA ASP A 85 0.30 -4.47 12.23
C ASP A 85 1.33 -4.08 11.16
N LYS A 86 0.85 -3.75 9.96
CA LYS A 86 1.73 -3.32 8.86
C LYS A 86 2.41 -2.00 9.17
N VAL A 87 1.67 -1.04 9.70
CA VAL A 87 2.21 0.25 10.17
C VAL A 87 3.25 0.02 11.26
N ARG A 88 2.91 -0.79 12.28
CA ARG A 88 3.82 -1.13 13.38
C ARG A 88 5.11 -1.80 12.87
N GLN A 89 5.02 -2.71 11.90
CA GLN A 89 6.20 -3.33 11.29
C GLN A 89 7.08 -2.32 10.55
N CYS A 90 6.49 -1.38 9.81
CA CYS A 90 7.24 -0.30 9.14
C CYS A 90 7.99 0.62 10.12
N PHE A 91 7.48 0.78 11.34
CA PHE A 91 8.17 1.52 12.39
C PHE A 91 9.25 0.70 13.09
N LYS A 92 9.03 -0.60 13.33
CA LYS A 92 10.05 -1.50 13.91
C LYS A 92 11.24 -1.74 13.00
N SER A 93 11.02 -1.83 11.68
CA SER A 93 12.09 -2.05 10.69
C SER A 93 12.92 -0.79 10.42
N ARG A 94 12.44 0.37 10.86
CA ARG A 94 13.21 1.61 10.83
C ARG A 94 14.22 1.55 11.97
N LYS A 95 15.34 0.84 11.74
CA LYS A 95 16.52 0.97 12.59
C LYS A 95 16.80 2.46 12.70
N GLU A 96 16.94 2.95 13.92
CA GLU A 96 17.52 4.27 14.11
C GLU A 96 18.82 4.31 13.32
N LYS A 97 19.01 5.35 12.51
CA LYS A 97 20.32 5.55 11.91
C LYS A 97 21.28 5.69 13.09
N THR A 98 22.13 4.71 13.28
CA THR A 98 23.18 4.70 14.30
C THR A 98 24.48 4.99 13.60
N GLY A 99 25.23 5.97 14.09
CA GLY A 99 26.49 6.42 13.50
C GLY A 99 26.63 7.93 13.55
N GLU A 100 27.64 8.41 12.85
CA GLU A 100 27.99 9.83 12.74
C GLU A 100 27.63 10.33 11.34
N ILE A 101 27.23 11.59 11.25
CA ILE A 101 27.11 12.33 9.99
C ILE A 101 28.12 13.47 10.03
N THR A 102 28.89 13.62 8.96
CA THR A 102 29.71 14.79 8.70
C THR A 102 28.95 15.76 7.80
N PHE A 103 28.96 17.05 8.15
CA PHE A 103 28.36 18.12 7.36
C PHE A 103 29.22 19.37 7.44
N HIS A 104 29.22 20.18 6.38
CA HIS A 104 29.96 21.45 6.36
C HIS A 104 29.04 22.62 6.73
N HIS A 105 29.47 23.47 7.66
CA HIS A 105 28.78 24.69 8.04
C HIS A 105 29.79 25.81 8.24
N ASN A 106 29.56 26.97 7.60
CA ASN A 106 30.46 28.13 7.62
C ASN A 106 31.93 27.83 7.25
N GLY A 107 32.16 26.87 6.36
CA GLY A 107 33.50 26.47 5.92
C GLY A 107 34.20 25.46 6.82
N GLU A 108 33.59 25.07 7.94
CA GLU A 108 34.12 24.07 8.87
C GLU A 108 33.37 22.74 8.72
N GLU A 109 34.07 21.63 8.94
CA GLU A 109 33.49 20.28 8.96
C GLU A 109 33.04 19.92 10.38
N HIS A 110 31.77 19.53 10.50
CA HIS A 110 31.14 19.18 11.77
C HIS A 110 30.69 17.73 11.74
N THR A 111 30.91 16.99 12.83
CA THR A 111 30.47 15.60 12.99
C THR A 111 29.44 15.51 14.10
N ALA A 112 28.25 15.00 13.79
CA ALA A 112 27.19 14.80 14.78
C ALA A 112 26.69 13.35 14.78
N LYS A 113 26.31 12.84 15.96
CA LYS A 113 25.62 11.55 16.01
C LYS A 113 24.21 11.72 15.47
N TRP A 114 23.72 10.72 14.73
CA TRP A 114 22.35 10.70 14.22
C TRP A 114 21.26 10.90 15.31
N GLN A 115 21.55 10.52 16.56
CA GLN A 115 20.69 10.72 17.72
C GLN A 115 20.56 12.20 18.13
N GLN A 116 21.61 12.99 17.94
CA GLN A 116 21.66 14.41 18.31
C GLN A 116 20.97 15.30 17.29
N ILE A 117 20.85 14.88 16.02
CA ILE A 117 20.21 15.67 14.95
C ILE A 117 18.74 16.00 15.25
N ARG A 118 18.01 15.11 15.95
CA ARG A 118 16.62 15.42 16.36
C ARG A 118 16.55 16.47 17.46
N GLN A 119 17.61 16.66 18.23
CA GLN A 119 17.73 17.65 19.31
C GLN A 119 18.23 19.01 18.79
N LEU A 120 18.75 19.09 17.57
CA LEU A 120 19.21 20.33 16.94
C LEU A 120 18.07 21.29 16.51
N GLN A 121 16.81 20.97 16.80
CA GLN A 121 15.70 21.91 16.61
C GLN A 121 15.64 22.90 17.79
N LYS A 122 16.50 23.93 17.72
CA LYS A 122 16.22 25.34 18.05
C LYS A 122 17.56 26.10 18.10
N CYS A 123 17.93 26.72 16.98
CA CYS A 123 18.76 27.93 16.97
C CYS A 123 18.11 28.93 16.00
N GLU A 124 18.08 30.19 16.40
CA GLU A 124 17.17 31.24 15.93
C GLU A 124 17.47 31.79 14.53
N ASP A 125 18.50 31.32 13.83
CA ASP A 125 19.01 32.00 12.64
C ASP A 125 18.80 31.26 11.30
N GLY A 126 17.64 30.59 11.14
CA GLY A 126 16.97 30.26 9.87
C GLY A 126 17.82 29.79 8.66
N GLN A 127 17.73 28.55 8.16
CA GLN A 127 16.51 27.83 7.80
C GLN A 127 16.75 26.31 7.78
N LEU A 128 15.96 25.56 8.54
CA LEU A 128 15.80 24.12 8.36
C LEU A 128 14.51 23.85 7.58
N ARG A 129 14.61 23.51 6.29
CA ARG A 129 13.46 23.03 5.52
C ARG A 129 13.22 21.55 5.80
N THR A 130 12.07 21.24 6.39
CA THR A 130 11.56 19.86 6.45
C THR A 130 11.11 19.46 5.05
N MET A 131 11.89 18.64 4.36
CA MET A 131 11.38 17.96 3.17
C MET A 131 10.43 16.85 3.61
N SER A 132 9.14 17.14 3.61
CA SER A 132 8.12 16.09 3.62
C SER A 132 8.38 15.16 2.42
N ARG A 133 8.15 13.86 2.58
CA ARG A 133 8.36 12.85 1.51
C ARG A 133 7.61 13.15 0.20
N LEU A 134 6.70 14.13 0.19
CA LEU A 134 5.99 14.60 -1.01
C LEU A 134 6.87 15.42 -1.96
N THR A 135 8.08 15.81 -1.57
CA THR A 135 8.97 16.64 -2.41
C THR A 135 10.34 16.02 -2.71
N TYR A 136 10.53 14.71 -2.51
CA TYR A 136 11.77 14.06 -2.95
C TYR A 136 11.88 14.07 -4.48
N GLN A 137 12.62 15.03 -5.03
CA GLN A 137 13.17 14.94 -6.39
C GLN A 137 14.50 14.21 -6.30
N ALA A 138 14.54 13.01 -6.88
CA ALA A 138 15.78 12.23 -6.97
C ALA A 138 16.82 13.03 -7.76
N ALA A 139 17.97 13.31 -7.15
CA ALA A 139 19.09 14.01 -7.79
C ALA A 139 19.68 13.27 -9.02
N ASN A 140 19.19 12.06 -9.33
CA ASN A 140 19.43 11.34 -10.57
C ASN A 140 18.17 10.55 -10.93
N SER A 141 17.12 11.23 -11.40
CA SER A 141 16.03 10.53 -12.09
C SER A 141 16.57 10.01 -13.42
N LYS A 142 16.98 8.73 -13.46
CA LYS A 142 17.11 8.04 -14.74
C LYS A 142 15.75 8.19 -15.45
N PRO A 143 15.69 8.70 -16.70
CA PRO A 143 14.43 8.83 -17.39
C PRO A 143 13.76 7.45 -17.43
N ILE A 144 12.53 7.39 -16.92
CA ILE A 144 11.69 6.20 -17.06
C ILE A 144 11.44 6.07 -18.55
N LYS A 145 12.15 5.15 -19.21
CA LYS A 145 11.81 4.74 -20.58
C LYS A 145 10.43 4.10 -20.48
N ARG A 146 9.40 4.85 -20.87
CA ARG A 146 8.08 4.28 -21.10
C ARG A 146 8.26 3.23 -22.18
N GLN A 147 8.01 1.96 -21.85
CA GLN A 147 7.78 0.97 -22.89
C GLN A 147 6.58 1.47 -23.70
N ARG A 148 6.79 1.64 -25.00
CA ARG A 148 5.71 1.87 -25.96
C ARG A 148 4.89 0.59 -25.94
N VAL A 149 3.75 0.61 -25.25
CA VAL A 149 2.75 -0.44 -25.39
C VAL A 149 2.01 -0.07 -26.66
N GLU A 150 2.34 -0.74 -27.77
CA GLU A 150 1.49 -0.72 -28.94
C GLU A 150 0.17 -1.37 -28.52
N THR A 151 -0.86 -0.56 -28.35
CA THR A 151 -2.23 -1.04 -28.28
C THR A 151 -2.56 -1.56 -29.68
N CYS A 152 -2.49 -2.88 -29.87
CA CYS A 152 -3.14 -3.52 -31.00
C CYS A 152 -4.66 -3.39 -30.76
N LEU A 153 -5.29 -2.47 -31.50
CA LEU A 153 -6.69 -2.57 -31.85
C LEU A 153 -6.85 -3.60 -32.97
#